data_AF-A0A6J7ZHZ1-F1
#
_entry.id   AF-A0A6J7ZHZ1-F1
#
_cell.length_a   1.000
_cell.length_b   1.000
_cell.length_c   1.000
_cell.angle_alpha   90.00
_cell.angle_beta   90.00
_cell.angle_gamma   90.00
#
_symmetry.space_group_name_H-M   'P 1'
#
loop_
_entity.id
_entity.type
_entity.pdbx_description
1 polymer ?
#
loop_
_entity_poly.entity_id
_entity_poly.type
_entity_poly.pdbx_seq_one_letter_code
_entity_poly.pdbx_strand_id
1 'polypeptide(L)' 'MTFSEVVEAIKTLSLGEKKEIQSLLEQFLREEQRDEIYQNYLLAKQNEKEGKLKFSSDIDQLMQFLEE' A
#
# COMPACT_ATOMS: atom_id res chain seq x y z
N MET A 1 -11.22 -21.61 -0.01
CA MET A 1 -11.86 -20.72 -0.99
C MET A 1 -10.78 -20.26 -1.97
N THR A 2 -10.91 -20.58 -3.25
CA THR A 2 -9.97 -20.16 -4.30
C THR A 2 -10.41 -18.83 -4.91
N PHE A 3 -9.50 -18.09 -5.54
CA PHE A 3 -9.88 -16.87 -6.28
C PHE A 3 -10.94 -17.15 -7.34
N SER A 4 -10.84 -18.30 -8.01
CA SER A 4 -11.85 -18.75 -8.98
C SER A 4 -13.23 -18.92 -8.34
N GLU A 5 -13.31 -19.51 -7.15
CA GLU A 5 -14.59 -19.66 -6.41
C GLU A 5 -15.18 -18.30 -6.01
N VAL A 6 -14.35 -17.34 -5.62
CA VAL A 6 -14.79 -15.97 -5.29
C VAL A 6 -15.36 -15.26 -6.52
N VAL A 7 -14.67 -15.36 -7.66
CA VAL A 7 -15.13 -14.75 -8.92
C VAL A 7 -16.47 -15.33 -9.36
N GLU A 8 -16.62 -16.65 -9.29
CA GLU A 8 -17.90 -17.30 -9.63
C GLU A 8 -19.01 -16.89 -8.66
N ALA A 9 -18.74 -16.79 -7.36
CA ALA A 9 -19.71 -16.28 -6.39
C ALA A 9 -20.15 -14.85 -6.72
N ILE A 10 -19.21 -13.94 -6.99
CA ILE A 10 -19.50 -12.54 -7.34
C ILE A 10 -20.36 -12.45 -8.61
N LYS A 11 -20.12 -13.31 -9.62
CA LYS A 11 -20.91 -13.30 -10.86
C LYS A 11 -22.41 -13.52 -10.61
N THR A 12 -22.75 -14.40 -9.65
CA THR A 12 -24.15 -14.75 -9.34
C THR A 12 -24.93 -13.66 -8.61
N LEU A 13 -24.25 -12.66 -8.06
CA LEU A 13 -24.88 -11.58 -7.30
C LEU A 13 -25.68 -10.61 -8.17
N SER A 14 -26.67 -9.98 -7.55
CA SER A 14 -27.42 -8.87 -8.13
C SER A 14 -26.52 -7.64 -8.35
N LEU A 15 -26.99 -6.68 -9.15
CA LEU A 15 -26.28 -5.43 -9.40
C LEU A 15 -26.05 -4.63 -8.09
N GLY A 16 -27.03 -4.65 -7.16
CA GLY A 16 -26.93 -3.94 -5.89
C GLY A 16 -25.81 -4.49 -5.02
N GLU A 17 -25.81 -5.81 -4.82
CA GLU A 17 -24.78 -6.51 -4.04
C GLU A 17 -23.39 -6.32 -4.66
N LYS A 18 -23.27 -6.35 -5.99
CA LYS A 18 -21.99 -6.05 -6.68
C LYS A 18 -21.48 -4.64 -6.38
N LYS A 19 -22.36 -3.64 -6.38
CA LYS A 19 -21.99 -2.24 -6.04
C LYS A 19 -21.59 -2.08 -4.58
N GLU A 20 -22.27 -2.79 -3.68
CA GLU A 20 -21.92 -2.79 -2.26
C GLU A 20 -20.55 -3.44 -2.02
N ILE A 21 -20.31 -4.62 -2.61
CA ILE A 21 -19.00 -5.28 -2.55
C ILE A 21 -17.90 -4.40 -3.13
N GLN A 22 -18.15 -3.72 -4.26
CA GLN A 22 -17.19 -2.78 -4.81
C GLN A 22 -16.85 -1.69 -3.79
N SER A 23 -17.85 -1.09 -3.16
CA SER A 23 -17.66 -0.01 -2.17
C SER A 23 -16.86 -0.48 -0.95
N LEU A 24 -17.16 -1.69 -0.47
CA LEU A 24 -16.44 -2.32 0.64
C LEU A 24 -15.00 -2.66 0.26
N LEU A 25 -14.77 -3.22 -0.93
CA LEU A 25 -13.43 -3.56 -1.41
C LEU A 25 -12.56 -2.31 -1.55
N GLU A 26 -13.11 -1.22 -2.09
CA GLU A 26 -12.41 0.07 -2.15
C GLU A 26 -12.04 0.58 -0.76
N GLN A 27 -12.87 0.35 0.26
CA GLN A 27 -12.53 0.69 1.65
C GLN A 27 -11.39 -0.18 2.18
N PHE A 28 -11.45 -1.50 2.00
CA PHE A 28 -10.41 -2.41 2.49
C PHE A 28 -9.05 -2.10 1.86
N LEU A 29 -9.02 -1.86 0.55
CA LEU A 29 -7.79 -1.46 -0.16
C LEU A 29 -7.21 -0.15 0.39
N ARG A 30 -8.05 0.83 0.73
CA ARG A 30 -7.58 2.08 1.35
C ARG A 30 -6.95 1.84 2.73
N GLU A 31 -7.53 0.97 3.55
CA GLU A 31 -6.98 0.66 4.86
C GLU A 31 -5.67 -0.12 4.74
N GLU A 32 -5.57 -1.09 3.84
CA GLU A 32 -4.31 -1.81 3.55
C GLU A 32 -3.19 -0.85 3.11
N GLN A 33 -3.49 0.12 2.24
CA GLN A 33 -2.55 1.16 1.84
C GLN A 33 -2.14 2.07 3.00
N ARG A 34 -3.08 2.42 3.89
CA ARG A 34 -2.78 3.23 5.08
C ARG A 34 -1.85 2.49 6.03
N ASP A 35 -2.07 1.20 6.22
CA ASP A 35 -1.20 0.35 7.05
C ASP A 35 0.21 0.29 6.47
N GLU A 36 0.35 0.12 5.15
CA GLU A 36 1.65 0.16 4.48
C GLU A 36 2.38 1.50 4.70
N ILE A 37 1.68 2.62 4.52
CA ILE A 37 2.22 3.97 4.78
C ILE A 37 2.67 4.08 6.25
N TYR A 38 1.89 3.57 7.19
CA TYR A 38 2.21 3.63 8.61
C TYR A 38 3.46 2.80 8.95
N GLN A 39 3.58 1.58 8.39
CA GLN A 39 4.79 0.78 8.57
C GLN A 39 6.02 1.45 7.98
N ASN A 40 5.91 2.02 6.77
CA ASN A 40 6.99 2.78 6.14
C ASN A 40 7.40 4.00 6.98
N TYR A 41 6.44 4.71 7.58
CA TYR A 41 6.71 5.79 8.52
C TYR A 41 7.49 5.33 9.75
N LEU A 42 7.06 4.22 10.39
CA LEU A 42 7.76 3.67 11.56
C LEU A 42 9.19 3.27 11.21
N LEU A 43 9.39 2.62 10.06
CA LEU A 43 10.70 2.25 9.56
C LEU A 43 11.58 3.49 9.29
N ALA A 44 11.04 4.51 8.62
CA ALA A 44 11.75 5.75 8.36
C ALA A 44 12.18 6.44 9.66
N LYS A 45 11.29 6.50 10.66
CA LYS A 45 11.60 7.07 11.98
C LYS A 45 12.70 6.30 12.71
N GLN A 46 12.74 4.97 12.56
CA GLN A 46 13.84 4.17 13.11
C GLN A 46 15.15 4.45 12.38
N ASN A 47 15.13 4.47 11.04
CA ASN A 47 16.31 4.78 10.23
C ASN A 47 16.86 6.19 10.51
N GLU A 48 15.99 7.17 10.77
CA GLU A 48 16.38 8.51 11.19
C GLU A 48 17.13 8.47 12.52
N LYS A 49 16.57 7.81 13.54
CA LYS A 49 17.20 7.64 14.86
C LYS A 49 18.56 6.94 14.78
N GLU A 50 18.69 5.98 13.86
CA GLU A 50 19.92 5.22 13.62
C GLU A 50 20.91 5.96 12.71
N GLY A 51 20.57 7.16 12.21
CA GLY A 51 21.43 7.96 11.32
C GLY A 51 21.59 7.36 9.92
N LYS A 52 20.69 6.46 9.51
CA LYS A 52 20.70 5.76 8.22
C LYS A 52 20.09 6.57 7.08
N LEU A 53 19.21 7.53 7.39
CA LEU A 53 18.61 8.39 6.38
C LEU A 53 19.59 9.46 5.93
N LYS A 54 19.88 9.49 4.62
CA LYS A 54 20.67 10.53 3.97
C LYS A 54 19.74 11.50 3.25
N PHE A 55 19.93 12.79 3.50
CA PHE A 55 19.15 13.86 2.88
C PHE A 55 20.06 14.80 2.11
N SER A 56 19.65 15.23 0.93
CA SER A 56 20.29 16.31 0.20
C SER A 56 19.25 17.11 -0.58
N SER A 57 19.52 18.39 -0.78
CA SER A 57 18.77 19.24 -1.71
C SER A 57 19.32 19.18 -3.14
N ASP A 58 20.43 18.46 -3.35
CA ASP A 58 21.07 18.27 -4.65
C ASP A 58 20.70 16.89 -5.23
N ILE A 59 20.12 16.89 -6.43
CA ILE A 59 19.68 15.67 -7.10
C ILE A 59 20.85 14.76 -7.46
N ASP A 60 22.01 15.31 -7.81
CA ASP A 60 23.18 14.52 -8.18
C ASP A 60 23.71 13.75 -6.97
N GLN A 61 23.67 14.35 -5.78
CA GLN A 61 24.01 13.69 -4.52
C GLN A 61 22.97 12.63 -4.11
N LEU A 62 21.69 12.89 -4.32
CA LEU A 62 20.64 11.90 -4.06
C LEU A 62 20.79 10.67 -4.97
N MET A 63 21.14 10.87 -6.25
CA MET A 63 21.41 9.78 -7.19
C MET A 63 22.60 8.93 -6.74
N GLN A 64 23.68 9.55 -6.26
CA GLN A 64 24.82 8.81 -5.71
C GLN A 64 24.44 7.91 -4.53
N PHE A 65 23.54 8.37 -3.64
CA PHE A 65 23.07 7.55 -2.52
C PHE A 65 22.27 6.30 -2.95
N LEU A 66 21.74 6.26 -4.17
CA LEU A 66 21.04 5.08 -4.71
C LEU A 66 22.01 4.04 -5.29
N GLU A 67 23.24 4.44 -5.62
CA GLU A 67 24.27 3.57 -6.22
C GLU A 67 25.20 2.92 -5.17
N GLU A 68 25.14 3.37 -3.91
CA GLU A 68 25.85 2.81 -2.74
C GLU A 68 25.15 1.57 -2.15
#